data_AF-A0A0C2WSI2-F1
#
_entry.id   AF-A0A0C2WSI2-F1
#
_cell.length_a   1.000
_cell.length_b   1.000
_cell.length_c   1.000
_cell.angle_alpha   90.00
_cell.angle_beta   90.00
_cell.angle_gamma   90.00
#
_symmetry.space_group_name_H-M   'P 1'
#
loop_
_entity.id
_entity.type
_entity.pdbx_description
1 polymer ?
#
loop_
_entity_poly.entity_id
_entity_poly.type
_entity_poly.pdbx_seq_one_letter_code
_entity_poly.pdbx_strand_id
1 'polypeptide(L)'
;MANLIRSAKSGNDWTQNELRAYNIHVVDQSFVEFFNQNQLPVPSVPPALRHFCETEDRRLAPDDATYALLHYLDLVQNPKEDLEAAVENFAFDLLEISSGKT
;
A
#
# COMPACT_ATOMS: atom_id res chain seq x y z
N MET A 1 12.31 30.72 26.09
CA MET A 1 12.13 30.44 24.65
C MET A 1 12.51 28.99 24.42
N ALA A 2 11.56 28.15 24.02
CA ALA A 2 11.84 26.72 23.82
C ALA A 2 12.35 26.49 22.40
N ASN A 3 13.50 25.83 22.27
CA ASN A 3 14.01 25.33 20.99
C ASN A 3 13.14 24.14 20.57
N LEU A 4 12.07 24.39 19.84
CA LEU A 4 11.22 23.34 19.28
C LEU A 4 11.91 22.77 18.04
N ILE A 5 12.56 21.62 18.18
CA ILE A 5 13.05 20.85 17.03
C ILE A 5 11.81 20.31 16.31
N ARG A 6 11.54 20.82 15.10
CA ARG A 6 10.49 20.27 14.24
C ARG A 6 11.02 19.02 13.53
N SER A 7 11.03 17.89 14.24
CA SER A 7 11.19 16.60 13.59
C SER A 7 9.89 16.23 12.86
N ALA A 8 10.01 15.51 11.75
CA ALA A 8 8.85 14.90 11.11
C ALA A 8 8.20 13.92 12.11
N LYS A 9 6.88 13.99 12.22
CA LYS A 9 6.08 13.05 13.03
C LYS A 9 6.03 11.69 12.33
N SER A 10 5.90 10.59 13.09
CA SER A 10 5.62 9.28 12.50
C SER A 10 4.32 9.34 11.67
N GLY A 11 4.27 8.63 10.55
CA GLY A 11 3.09 8.59 9.66
C GLY A 11 1.80 8.27 10.40
N ASN A 12 1.87 7.32 11.35
CA ASN A 12 0.73 6.88 12.16
C ASN A 12 0.28 7.90 13.21
N ASP A 13 1.11 8.90 13.51
CA ASP A 13 0.77 9.91 14.50
C ASP A 13 0.03 11.11 13.89
N TRP A 14 -0.08 11.20 12.56
CA TRP A 14 -0.76 12.31 11.89
C TRP A 14 -2.28 12.20 12.10
N THR A 15 -2.83 13.19 12.78
CA THR A 15 -4.28 13.30 12.99
C THR A 15 -4.95 14.16 11.92
N GLN A 16 -6.27 14.01 11.75
CA GLN A 16 -7.04 14.87 10.85
C GLN A 16 -6.89 16.37 11.18
N ASN A 17 -6.74 16.71 12.47
CA ASN A 17 -6.54 18.10 12.91
C ASN A 17 -5.21 18.65 12.41
N GLU A 18 -4.16 17.83 12.41
CA GLU A 18 -2.86 18.21 11.90
C GLU A 18 -2.87 18.34 10.38
N LEU A 19 -3.51 17.41 9.65
CA LEU A 19 -3.70 17.53 8.21
C LEU A 19 -4.38 18.87 7.84
N ARG A 20 -5.44 19.25 8.57
CA ARG A 20 -6.12 20.55 8.41
C ARG A 20 -5.21 21.73 8.73
N ALA A 21 -4.46 21.68 9.82
CA ALA A 21 -3.57 22.75 10.24
C ALA A 21 -2.45 23.02 9.22
N TYR A 22 -2.00 21.98 8.51
CA TYR A 22 -1.02 22.08 7.43
C TYR A 22 -1.64 22.20 6.03
N ASN A 23 -2.97 22.31 5.92
CA ASN A 23 -3.70 22.39 4.66
C ASN A 23 -3.37 21.22 3.70
N ILE A 24 -3.24 20.01 4.26
CA ILE A 24 -3.02 18.77 3.53
C ILE A 24 -4.37 18.10 3.30
N HIS A 25 -4.64 17.75 2.04
CA HIS A 25 -5.85 17.04 1.63
C HIS A 25 -5.47 15.65 1.11
N VAL A 26 -6.10 14.61 1.67
CA VAL A 26 -6.06 13.25 1.12
C VAL A 26 -7.24 13.12 0.18
N VAL A 27 -6.97 12.76 -1.07
CA VAL A 27 -7.97 12.63 -2.13
C VAL A 27 -7.81 11.26 -2.76
N ASP A 28 -8.89 10.49 -2.79
CA ASP A 28 -8.92 9.22 -3.50
C ASP A 28 -8.86 9.49 -5.00
N GLN A 29 -7.95 8.81 -5.69
CA GLN A 29 -7.80 8.91 -7.13
C GLN A 29 -7.84 7.52 -7.74
N SER A 30 -8.50 7.40 -8.88
CA SER A 30 -8.42 6.19 -9.69
C SER A 30 -7.00 5.99 -10.23
N PHE A 31 -6.68 4.75 -10.62
CA PHE A 31 -5.41 4.43 -11.28
C PHE A 31 -5.11 5.37 -12.45
N VAL A 32 -6.14 5.65 -13.26
CA VAL A 32 -6.03 6.49 -14.46
C VAL A 32 -5.72 7.94 -14.11
N GLU A 33 -6.37 8.49 -13.08
CA GLU A 33 -6.12 9.86 -12.63
C GLU A 33 -4.73 10.02 -12.04
N PHE A 34 -4.24 9.03 -11.29
CA PHE A 34 -2.93 9.09 -10.64
C PHE A 34 -1.76 8.89 -11.61
N PHE A 35 -1.82 7.85 -12.44
CA PHE A 35 -0.73 7.51 -13.39
C PHE A 35 -0.87 8.20 -14.74
N ASN A 36 -2.00 8.87 -15.01
CA ASN A 36 -2.35 9.42 -16.32
C ASN A 36 -2.27 8.36 -17.45
N GLN A 37 -2.57 7.10 -17.12
CA GLN A 37 -2.48 5.93 -17.99
C GLN A 37 -3.60 4.95 -17.66
N ASN A 38 -4.19 4.32 -18.69
CA ASN A 38 -5.27 3.35 -18.48
C ASN A 38 -4.79 2.01 -17.94
N GLN A 39 -3.50 1.69 -18.12
CA GLN A 39 -2.90 0.41 -17.75
C GLN A 39 -1.42 0.63 -17.39
N LEU A 40 -0.85 -0.23 -16.55
CA LEU A 40 0.58 -0.24 -16.26
C LEU A 40 1.37 -0.53 -17.55
N PRO A 41 2.45 0.22 -17.86
CA PRO A 41 3.21 0.02 -19.08
C PRO A 41 3.85 -1.37 -19.11
N VAL A 42 3.65 -2.10 -20.20
CA VAL A 42 4.32 -3.38 -20.46
C VAL A 42 5.67 -3.09 -21.12
N PRO A 43 6.83 -3.63 -20.67
CA PRO A 43 7.04 -4.64 -19.63
C PRO A 43 7.68 -4.00 -18.38
N SER A 44 6.89 -3.43 -17.47
CA SER A 44 7.43 -2.84 -16.24
C SER A 44 7.13 -3.66 -14.98
N VAL A 45 6.22 -4.63 -15.04
CA VAL A 45 5.59 -5.22 -13.86
C VAL A 45 5.61 -6.75 -13.98
N PRO A 46 6.18 -7.47 -13.00
CA PRO A 46 6.15 -8.93 -12.96
C PRO A 46 4.72 -9.47 -13.09
N PRO A 47 4.48 -10.59 -13.80
CA PRO A 47 3.13 -11.14 -13.99
C PRO A 47 2.36 -11.34 -12.67
N ALA A 48 3.03 -11.80 -11.61
CA ALA A 48 2.43 -11.95 -10.29
C ALA A 48 1.95 -10.62 -9.68
N LEU A 49 2.68 -9.51 -9.93
CA LEU A 49 2.26 -8.19 -9.48
C LEU A 49 1.08 -7.65 -10.30
N ARG A 50 0.97 -8.03 -11.58
CA ARG A 50 -0.19 -7.69 -12.41
C ARG A 50 -1.46 -8.33 -11.86
N HIS A 51 -1.44 -9.62 -11.55
CA HIS A 51 -2.60 -10.33 -10.99
C HIS A 51 -3.08 -9.68 -9.69
N PHE A 52 -2.15 -9.30 -8.81
CA PHE A 52 -2.47 -8.52 -7.61
C PHE A 52 -3.15 -7.18 -7.92
N CYS A 53 -2.65 -6.41 -8.88
CA CYS A 53 -3.25 -5.12 -9.23
C CYS A 53 -4.63 -5.23 -9.90
N GLU A 54 -4.90 -6.33 -10.60
CA GLU A 54 -6.15 -6.55 -11.36
C GLU A 54 -7.22 -7.30 -10.55
N THR A 55 -6.86 -7.91 -9.41
CA THR A 55 -7.77 -8.73 -8.60
C THR A 55 -8.21 -7.98 -7.34
N GLU A 56 -9.49 -7.61 -7.28
CA GLU A 56 -10.04 -6.89 -6.12
C GLU A 56 -10.39 -7.81 -4.94
N ASP A 57 -10.90 -9.02 -5.20
CA ASP A 57 -11.27 -10.00 -4.16
C ASP A 57 -10.25 -11.14 -4.13
N ARG A 58 -9.61 -11.36 -2.98
CA ARG A 58 -8.66 -12.48 -2.77
C ARG A 58 -9.23 -13.84 -3.15
N ARG A 59 -10.55 -14.06 -3.06
CA ARG A 59 -11.21 -15.32 -3.43
C ARG A 59 -11.16 -15.60 -4.94
N LEU A 60 -10.90 -14.58 -5.74
CA LEU A 60 -10.75 -14.66 -7.19
C LEU A 60 -9.28 -14.70 -7.61
N ALA A 61 -8.36 -14.81 -6.65
CA ALA A 61 -6.93 -14.86 -6.93
C ALA A 61 -6.58 -16.03 -7.87
N PRO A 62 -5.83 -15.76 -8.96
CA PRO A 62 -5.46 -16.78 -9.93
C PRO A 62 -4.32 -17.70 -9.44
N ASP A 63 -3.59 -17.30 -8.39
CA ASP A 63 -2.46 -18.03 -7.82
C ASP A 63 -2.31 -17.76 -6.30
N ASP A 64 -1.58 -18.65 -5.63
CA ASP A 64 -1.38 -18.60 -4.17
C ASP A 64 -0.64 -17.34 -3.71
N ALA A 65 0.28 -16.80 -4.53
CA ALA A 65 1.03 -15.59 -4.20
C ALA A 65 0.11 -14.36 -4.20
N THR A 66 -0.76 -14.24 -5.20
CA THR A 66 -1.79 -13.21 -5.29
C THR A 66 -2.77 -13.32 -4.12
N TYR A 67 -3.17 -14.53 -3.75
CA TYR A 67 -4.03 -14.76 -2.58
C TYR A 67 -3.37 -14.30 -1.28
N ALA A 68 -2.11 -14.69 -1.04
CA ALA A 68 -1.37 -14.34 0.16
C ALA A 68 -1.19 -12.82 0.29
N LEU A 69 -0.80 -12.16 -0.81
CA LEU A 69 -0.58 -10.71 -0.81
C LEU A 69 -1.89 -9.93 -0.56
N LEU A 70 -3.00 -10.33 -1.18
CA LEU A 70 -4.32 -9.73 -0.90
C LEU A 70 -4.81 -10.04 0.52
N HIS A 71 -4.51 -11.22 1.06
CA HIS A 71 -4.83 -11.55 2.44
C HIS A 71 -4.11 -10.65 3.44
N TYR A 72 -2.81 -10.40 3.23
CA TYR A 72 -2.07 -9.45 4.07
C TYR A 72 -2.57 -8.02 3.88
N LEU A 73 -2.91 -7.61 2.66
CA LEU A 73 -3.52 -6.29 2.42
C LEU A 73 -4.82 -6.11 3.22
N ASP A 74 -5.70 -7.11 3.27
CA ASP A 74 -6.93 -7.07 4.07
C ASP A 74 -6.65 -6.88 5.57
N LEU A 75 -5.60 -7.55 6.07
CA LEU A 75 -5.17 -7.43 7.47
C LEU A 75 -4.59 -6.04 7.78
N VAL A 76 -3.88 -5.44 6.83
CA VAL A 76 -3.31 -4.09 6.94
C VAL A 76 -4.41 -3.02 6.87
N GLN A 77 -5.43 -3.20 6.02
CA GLN A 77 -6.54 -2.25 5.89
C GLN A 77 -7.48 -2.26 7.10
N ASN A 78 -7.57 -3.38 7.81
CA ASN A 78 -8.35 -3.50 9.05
C ASN A 78 -7.47 -4.07 10.18
N PRO A 79 -6.51 -3.26 10.67
CA PRO A 79 -5.57 -3.73 11.67
C PRO A 79 -6.32 -3.98 12.98
N LYS A 80 -6.42 -5.26 13.37
CA LYS A 80 -6.70 -5.62 14.75
C LYS A 80 -5.50 -5.22 15.59
N GLU A 81 -5.75 -4.81 16.83
CA GLU A 81 -4.68 -4.61 17.82
C GLU A 81 -3.81 -5.87 17.81
N ASP A 82 -2.50 -5.74 17.51
CA ASP A 82 -1.48 -6.80 17.36
C ASP A 82 -1.16 -7.34 15.94
N LEU A 83 -1.44 -6.58 14.86
CA LEU A 83 -1.09 -6.97 13.47
C LEU A 83 0.08 -6.17 12.84
N GLU A 84 1.04 -5.68 13.62
CA GLU A 84 2.23 -4.99 13.07
C GLU A 84 2.99 -5.89 12.07
N ALA A 85 3.09 -7.19 12.35
CA ALA A 85 3.69 -8.17 11.46
C ALA A 85 2.96 -8.31 10.11
N ALA A 86 1.68 -7.95 10.01
CA ALA A 86 0.95 -8.02 8.74
C ALA A 86 1.48 -6.98 7.74
N VAL A 87 1.87 -5.79 8.22
CA VAL A 87 2.48 -4.75 7.39
C VAL A 87 3.85 -5.21 6.90
N GLU A 88 4.65 -5.82 7.78
CA GLU A 88 5.98 -6.34 7.44
C GLU A 88 5.89 -7.46 6.40
N ASN A 89 5.00 -8.43 6.60
CA ASN A 89 4.78 -9.53 5.66
C ASN A 89 4.26 -9.04 4.31
N PHE A 90 3.29 -8.12 4.31
CA PHE A 90 2.80 -7.50 3.07
C PHE A 90 3.93 -6.81 2.29
N ALA A 91 4.76 -6.02 2.98
CA ALA A 91 5.87 -5.32 2.37
C ALA A 91 6.95 -6.28 1.85
N PHE A 92 7.26 -7.34 2.60
CA PHE A 92 8.21 -8.37 2.20
C PHE A 92 7.76 -9.08 0.92
N ASP A 93 6.53 -9.61 0.90
CA ASP A 93 5.99 -10.35 -0.24
C ASP A 93 5.91 -9.46 -1.48
N LEU A 94 5.47 -8.20 -1.32
CA LEU A 94 5.40 -7.23 -2.41
C LEU A 94 6.80 -6.96 -3.02
N LEU A 95 7.81 -6.78 -2.16
CA LEU A 95 9.18 -6.54 -2.60
C LEU A 95 9.78 -7.77 -3.29
N GLU A 96 9.55 -8.96 -2.75
CA GLU A 96 10.00 -10.21 -3.36
C GLU A 96 9.43 -10.35 -4.78
N ILE A 97 8.10 -10.19 -4.92
CA ILE A 97 7.41 -10.25 -6.21
C ILE A 97 7.93 -9.19 -7.18
N SER A 98 8.09 -7.94 -6.72
CA SER A 98 8.56 -6.84 -7.57
C SER A 98 10.03 -6.95 -7.99
N SER A 99 10.85 -7.65 -7.21
CA SER A 99 12.28 -7.83 -7.48
C SER A 99 12.58 -8.81 -8.61
N GLY A 100 11.58 -9.56 -9.09
CA GLY A 100 11.73 -10.52 -10.19
C GLY A 100 12.64 -11.71 -9.86
N LYS A 101 12.92 -11.95 -8.58
CA LYS A 101 13.64 -13.14 -8.11
C LYS A 101 12.63 -14.27 -7.90
N THR A 102 12.09 -14.82 -8.98
CA THR A 102 11.34 -16.08 -8.99
C THR A 102 11.67 -16.87 -10.25
#